data_AF-A0A3Q3IUF4-F1
#
_entry.id   AF-A0A3Q3IUF4-F1
#
_cell.length_a   1.000
_cell.length_b   1.000
_cell.length_c   1.000
_cell.angle_alpha   90.00
_cell.angle_beta   90.00
_cell.angle_gamma   90.00
#
_symmetry.space_group_name_H-M   'P 1'
#
loop_
_entity.id
_entity.type
_entity.pdbx_description
1 polymer ?
#
loop_
_entity_poly.entity_id
_entity_poly.type
_entity_poly.pdbx_seq_one_letter_code
_entity_poly.pdbx_strand_id
1 'polypeptide(L)' 'IEKVLALKLNGGRHVQGILRGFDPFMNLVVDDCLEMGPGGQQNTIGMVVSTSPASPWCQ' A
#
# COMPACT_ATOMS: atom_id res chain seq x y z
N ILE A 1 16.77 3.62 -8.45
CA ILE A 1 15.91 2.49 -8.85
C ILE A 1 14.70 2.52 -7.94
N GLU A 2 13.52 2.74 -8.49
CA GLU A 2 12.27 2.72 -7.73
C GLU A 2 11.83 1.27 -7.47
N LYS A 3 11.30 1.00 -6.27
CA LYS A 3 10.81 -0.32 -5.90
C LYS A 3 9.29 -0.34 -6.02
N VAL A 4 8.78 -1.07 -7.00
CA VAL A 4 7.34 -1.34 -7.12
C VAL A 4 6.96 -2.40 -6.08
N LEU A 5 5.95 -2.12 -5.27
CA LEU A 5 5.36 -3.05 -4.32
C LEU A 5 3.93 -3.38 -4.72
N ALA A 6 3.55 -4.64 -4.48
CA ALA A 6 2.16 -5.08 -4.50
C ALA A 6 1.72 -5.35 -3.06
N LEU A 7 0.65 -4.68 -2.63
CA LEU A 7 0.08 -4.78 -1.30
C LEU A 7 -1.34 -5.34 -1.36
N LYS A 8 -1.65 -6.26 -0.45
CA LYS A 8 -3.01 -6.68 -0.18
C LYS A 8 -3.48 -6.00 1.09
N LEU A 9 -4.43 -5.09 0.94
CA LEU A 9 -5.00 -4.35 2.06
C LEU A 9 -6.23 -5.09 2.61
N ASN A 10 -6.66 -4.67 3.79
CA ASN A 10 -7.89 -5.17 4.41
C ASN A 10 -9.10 -4.94 3.48
N GLY A 11 -10.11 -5.82 3.58
CA GLY A 11 -11.26 -5.80 2.69
C GLY A 11 -11.00 -6.40 1.29
N GLY A 12 -9.87 -7.09 1.10
CA GLY A 12 -9.56 -7.81 -0.15
C GLY A 12 -9.06 -6.93 -1.29
N ARG A 13 -8.71 -5.67 -0.99
CA ARG A 13 -8.20 -4.70 -1.99
C ARG A 13 -6.76 -5.04 -2.34
N HIS A 14 -6.44 -5.00 -3.63
CA HIS A 14 -5.09 -5.21 -4.15
C HIS A 14 -4.59 -3.88 -4.72
N VAL A 15 -3.42 -3.45 -4.28
CA VAL A 15 -2.82 -2.17 -4.67
C VAL A 15 -1.40 -2.41 -5.15
N GLN A 16 -0.99 -1.72 -6.21
CA GLN A 16 0.40 -1.65 -6.65
C GLN A 16 0.87 -0.19 -6.66
N GLY A 17 2.10 0.07 -6.25
CA GLY A 17 2.66 1.42 -6.28
C GLY A 17 4.15 1.45 -5.95
N ILE A 18 4.72 2.65 -5.86
CA ILE A 18 6.15 2.87 -5.61
C ILE A 18 6.41 3.04 -4.12
N LEU A 19 7.25 2.19 -3.53
CA LEU A 19 7.66 2.34 -2.13
C LEU A 19 8.49 3.61 -1.95
N ARG A 20 7.98 4.55 -1.15
CA ARG A 20 8.70 5.77 -0.75
C ARG A 20 9.42 5.61 0.58
N GLY A 21 8.84 4.87 1.52
CA GLY A 21 9.44 4.66 2.84
C GLY A 21 8.74 3.59 3.65
N PHE A 22 9.46 3.06 4.64
CA PHE A 22 8.93 2.15 5.64
C PHE A 22 9.69 2.34 6.96
N ASP A 23 9.09 1.89 8.06
CA ASP A 23 9.72 1.90 9.38
C ASP A 23 9.90 0.47 9.94
N PRO A 24 10.60 0.29 11.09
CA PRO A 24 10.82 -1.03 11.70
C PRO A 24 9.55 -1.77 12.10
N PHE A 25 8.43 -1.07 12.28
CA PHE A 25 7.14 -1.69 12.57
C PHE A 25 6.42 -2.13 11.29
N MET A 26 6.99 -1.85 10.12
CA MET A 26 6.42 -2.08 8.79
C MET A 26 5.23 -1.17 8.45
N ASN A 27 5.17 0.05 8.98
CA ASN A 27 4.31 1.05 8.39
C ASN A 27 4.89 1.43 7.02
N LEU A 28 4.05 1.47 5.98
CA LEU A 28 4.48 1.68 4.59
C LEU A 28 3.90 2.98 4.04
N VAL A 29 4.73 3.73 3.33
CA VAL A 29 4.31 4.85 2.48
C VAL A 29 4.57 4.46 1.03
N VAL A 30 3.49 4.33 0.27
CA VAL A 30 3.53 3.96 -1.16
C VAL A 30 2.88 5.07 -1.96
N ASP A 31 3.53 5.47 -3.04
CA ASP A 31 3.11 6.55 -3.93
C ASP A 31 2.73 6.01 -5.31
N ASP A 32 2.08 6.82 -6.13
CA ASP A 32 1.58 6.43 -7.46
C ASP A 32 0.77 5.12 -7.45
N CYS A 33 -0.04 4.93 -6.40
CA CYS A 33 -0.78 3.69 -6.18
C CYS A 33 -1.93 3.52 -7.19
N LEU A 34 -2.06 2.29 -7.67
CA LEU A 34 -3.15 1.78 -8.50
C LEU A 34 -3.85 0.65 -7.77
N GLU A 35 -5.16 0.77 -7.56
CA GLU A 35 -6.01 -0.30 -7.07
C GLU A 35 -6.45 -1.19 -8.22
N MET A 36 -6.26 -2.50 -8.05
CA MET A 36 -6.69 -3.54 -8.97
C MET A 36 -8.10 -3.99 -8.58
N GLY A 37 -9.08 -3.48 -9.30
CA GLY A 37 -10.49 -3.83 -9.16
C GLY A 37 -10.89 -5.10 -9.92
N PRO A 38 -12.14 -5.56 -9.74
CA PRO A 38 -12.69 -6.69 -10.48
C PRO A 38 -12.66 -6.46 -11.99
N GLY A 39 -12.48 -7.53 -12.77
CA GLY A 39 -12.49 -7.44 -14.24
C GLY A 39 -11.31 -6.68 -14.85
N GLY A 40 -10.23 -6.48 -14.09
CA GLY A 40 -9.02 -5.80 -14.57
C GLY A 40 -9.09 -4.27 -14.53
N GLN A 41 -10.12 -3.69 -13.90
CA GLN A 41 -10.21 -2.25 -13.72
C GLN A 41 -9.04 -1.75 -12.85
N GLN A 42 -8.39 -0.67 -13.26
CA GLN A 42 -7.35 -0.01 -12.48
C GLN A 42 -7.83 1.38 -12.06
N ASN A 43 -7.82 1.64 -10.75
CA ASN A 43 -8.20 2.94 -10.20
C ASN A 43 -6.98 3.61 -9.58
N THR A 44 -6.65 4.82 -10.04
CA THR A 44 -5.56 5.60 -9.45
C THR A 44 -5.99 6.17 -8.11
N ILE A 45 -5.25 5.82 -7.06
CA ILE A 45 -5.52 6.21 -5.67
C ILE A 45 -4.41 7.11 -5.10
N GLY A 46 -3.26 7.23 -5.78
CA GLY A 46 -2.20 8.17 -5.41
C GLY A 46 -1.36 7.67 -4.23
N MET A 47 -1.21 8.48 -3.18
CA MET A 47 -0.42 8.08 -2.02
C MET A 47 -1.25 7.25 -1.02
N VAL A 48 -0.73 6.10 -0.63
CA VAL A 48 -1.30 5.20 0.37
C VAL A 48 -0.33 5.05 1.54
N VAL A 49 -0.87 5.25 2.75
CA VAL A 49 -0.16 4.94 3.99
C VAL A 49 -0.82 3.70 4.61
N SER A 50 -0.05 2.64 4.78
CA SER A 50 -0.50 1.39 5.41
C SER A 50 0.14 1.25 6.78
N THR A 51 -0.68 1.18 7.83
CA THR A 51 -0.22 0.97 9.21
C THR A 51 -0.15 -0.53 9.51
N SER A 52 0.97 -0.95 10.09
CA SER A 52 1.16 -2.32 10.55
C SER A 52 0.42 -2.58 11.86
N PRO A 53 -0.19 -3.77 12.06
CA PRO A 53 -0.78 -4.16 13.34
C PRO A 53 0.21 -4.20 14.50
N ALA A 54 1.52 -4.32 14.22
CA ALA A 54 2.57 -4.27 15.23
C ALA A 54 2.97 -2.83 15.62
N SER A 55 2.38 -1.82 14.98
CA SER A 55 2.64 -0.42 15.27
C SER A 55 2.10 -0.05 16.67
N PRO A 56 2.86 0.68 17.51
CA PRO A 56 2.42 1.12 18.83
C PRO A 56 1.14 1.96 18.82
N TRP A 57 0.82 2.58 17.67
CA TRP A 57 -0.39 3.40 17.50
C TRP A 57 -1.68 2.58 17.32
N CYS A 58 -1.56 1.27 17.11
CA CYS A 58 -2.71 0.36 17.01
C CYS A 58 -2.98 -0.41 18.33
N GLN A 59 -2.19 -0.18 19.38
CA GLN A 59 -2.39 -0.75 20.72
C GLN A 59 -3.05 0.26 21.67
#